data_AF-A0A819M7Q6-F1
#
_entry.id   AF-A0A819M7Q6-F1
#
_cell.length_a   1.000
_cell.length_b   1.000
_cell.length_c   1.000
_cell.angle_alpha   90.00
_cell.angle_beta   90.00
_cell.angle_gamma   90.00
#
_symmetry.space_group_name_H-M   'P 1'
#
loop_
_entity.id
_entity.type
_entity.pdbx_description
1 polymer ?
#
loop_
_entity_poly.entity_id
_entity_poly.type
_entity_poly.pdbx_seq_one_letter_code
_entity_poly.pdbx_strand_id
1 'polypeptide(L)' 'MHLSITKLGDDGDLLTIEIASDLTIKDLKGVIESESDFGMKADEMNLYYDGKLLTNENRTLDQANLKDYDLITCQRIL' A
#
# COMPACT_ATOMS: atom_id res chain seq x y z
N MET A 1 11.91 5.32 -1.82
CA MET A 1 10.77 6.05 -2.41
C MET A 1 9.77 6.33 -1.32
N HIS A 2 8.97 7.38 -1.47
CA HIS A 2 7.87 7.71 -0.57
C HIS A 2 6.57 7.26 -1.21
N LEU A 3 5.66 6.64 -0.45
CA LEU A 3 4.31 6.32 -0.89
C LEU A 3 3.30 6.94 0.07
N SER A 4 2.21 7.48 -0.47
CA SER A 4 1.10 7.98 0.32
C SER A 4 0.03 6.90 0.41
N ILE A 5 -0.31 6.47 1.62
CA ILE A 5 -1.28 5.40 1.87
C ILE A 5 -2.50 5.99 2.56
N THR A 6 -3.68 5.68 2.06
CA THR A 6 -4.96 6.04 2.67
C THR A 6 -5.85 4.82 2.80
N LYS A 7 -6.76 4.81 3.77
CA LYS A 7 -7.77 3.77 3.90
C LYS A 7 -8.98 4.10 3.02
N LEU A 8 -9.52 3.11 2.31
CA LEU A 8 -10.70 3.30 1.47
C LEU A 8 -11.88 3.82 2.31
N GLY A 9 -12.44 4.94 1.89
CA GLY A 9 -13.58 5.59 2.56
C GLY A 9 -13.18 6.45 3.76
N ASP A 10 -11.89 6.68 3.98
CA ASP A 10 -11.37 7.60 4.98
C ASP A 10 -10.55 8.71 4.30
N ASP A 11 -11.15 9.90 4.17
CA ASP A 11 -10.51 11.03 3.49
C ASP A 11 -9.49 11.77 4.38
N GLY A 12 -9.32 11.37 5.64
CA GLY A 12 -8.51 12.09 6.64
C GLY A 12 -7.12 11.52 6.90
N ASP A 13 -6.99 10.20 6.93
CA ASP A 13 -5.77 9.54 7.40
C ASP A 13 -4.85 9.16 6.23
N LEU A 14 -3.88 10.05 5.95
CA LEU A 14 -2.81 9.83 5.00
C LEU A 14 -1.51 9.49 5.74
N LEU A 15 -1.02 8.27 5.55
CA LEU A 15 0.30 7.85 6.01
C LEU A 15 1.31 8.01 4.85
N THR A 16 2.46 8.62 5.11
CA THR A 16 3.57 8.59 4.14
C THR A 16 4.61 7.58 4.60
N ILE A 17 4.87 6.57 3.78
CA ILE A 17 5.83 5.49 4.07
C ILE A 17 7.08 5.71 3.23
N GLU A 18 8.26 5.66 3.85
CA GLU A 18 9.54 5.52 3.15
C GLU A 18 9.85 4.04 2.93
N ILE A 19 9.97 3.62 1.67
CA ILE A 19 10.15 2.22 1.30
C ILE A 19 11.10 2.06 0.11
N ALA A 20 11.87 0.98 0.05
CA ALA A 20 12.74 0.71 -1.11
C ALA A 20 11.92 0.16 -2.30
N SER A 21 12.20 0.65 -3.51
CA SER A 21 11.39 0.36 -4.71
C SER A 21 11.54 -1.07 -5.24
N ASP A 22 12.55 -1.79 -4.79
CA ASP A 22 12.81 -3.20 -5.07
C ASP A 22 12.06 -4.16 -4.13
N LEU A 23 11.42 -3.64 -3.08
CA LEU A 23 10.51 -4.44 -2.24
C LEU A 23 9.23 -4.78 -2.99
N THR A 24 8.58 -5.86 -2.54
CA THR A 24 7.37 -6.40 -3.17
C THR A 24 6.09 -5.75 -2.65
N ILE A 25 4.98 -5.97 -3.36
CA ILE A 25 3.64 -5.59 -2.86
C ILE A 25 3.34 -6.27 -1.52
N LYS A 26 3.79 -7.51 -1.32
CA LYS A 26 3.67 -8.22 -0.05
C LYS A 26 4.41 -7.49 1.08
N ASP A 27 5.63 -7.05 0.81
CA ASP A 27 6.43 -6.32 1.80
C ASP A 27 5.76 -4.98 2.13
N LEU A 28 5.23 -4.26 1.13
CA LEU A 28 4.48 -3.03 1.35
C LEU A 28 3.28 -3.23 2.29
N LYS A 29 2.51 -4.31 2.13
CA LYS A 29 1.41 -4.64 3.06
C LYS A 29 1.91 -4.85 4.49
N GLY A 30 3.05 -5.53 4.66
CA GLY A 30 3.68 -5.72 5.96
C GLY A 30 4.12 -4.40 6.61
N VAL A 31 4.66 -3.47 5.81
CA VAL A 31 5.02 -2.12 6.31
C VAL A 31 3.76 -1.34 6.70
N ILE A 32 2.69 -1.38 5.89
CA ILE A 32 1.40 -0.74 6.24
C ILE A 32 0.86 -1.33 7.55
N GLU A 33 0.90 -2.65 7.74
CA GLU A 33 0.46 -3.27 9.00
C GLU A 33 1.27 -2.77 10.21
N SER A 34 2.58 -2.57 10.03
CA SER A 34 3.47 -2.17 11.12
C SER A 34 3.45 -0.67 11.43
N GLU A 35 3.25 0.19 10.43
CA GLU A 35 3.39 1.64 10.56
C GLU A 35 2.05 2.40 10.60
N SER A 36 0.94 1.78 10.20
CA SER A 36 -0.38 2.42 10.20
C SER A 36 -1.23 2.08 11.42
N ASP A 37 -2.08 3.02 11.82
CA ASP A 37 -3.13 2.81 12.82
C ASP A 37 -4.43 2.24 12.22
N PHE A 38 -4.38 1.71 10.99
CA PHE A 38 -5.55 1.18 10.31
C PHE A 38 -6.15 -0.06 10.96
N GLY A 39 -5.37 -0.74 11.81
CA GLY A 39 -5.78 -1.94 12.53
C GLY A 39 -6.10 -3.11 11.61
N MET A 40 -5.45 -3.20 10.44
CA MET A 40 -5.60 -4.25 9.43
C MET A 40 -4.36 -5.14 9.39
N LYS A 41 -4.54 -6.45 9.23
CA LYS A 41 -3.46 -7.40 8.94
C LYS A 41 -3.14 -7.42 7.46
N ALA A 42 -1.89 -7.70 7.09
CA ALA A 42 -1.45 -7.67 5.69
C ALA A 42 -2.29 -8.57 4.76
N ASP A 43 -2.76 -9.72 5.26
CA ASP A 43 -3.63 -10.66 4.54
C ASP A 43 -5.10 -10.18 4.44
N GLU A 44 -5.50 -9.19 5.25
CA GLU A 44 -6.80 -8.52 5.19
C GLU A 44 -6.78 -7.29 4.26
N MET A 45 -5.67 -6.98 3.60
CA MET A 45 -5.53 -5.77 2.77
C MET A 45 -5.65 -6.07 1.28
N ASN A 46 -6.46 -5.28 0.59
CA ASN A 46 -6.34 -5.04 -0.85
C ASN A 46 -5.73 -3.66 -1.08
N LEU A 47 -4.68 -3.60 -1.91
CA LEU A 47 -4.03 -2.35 -2.29
C LEU A 47 -4.42 -1.96 -3.71
N TYR A 48 -4.83 -0.71 -3.88
CA TYR A 48 -5.25 -0.14 -5.16
C TYR A 48 -4.32 1.00 -5.55
N TYR A 49 -3.90 1.00 -6.81
CA TYR A 49 -3.16 2.09 -7.45
C TYR A 49 -3.88 2.46 -8.74
N ASP A 50 -4.19 3.75 -8.93
CA ASP A 50 -4.95 4.24 -10.10
C ASP A 50 -6.26 3.44 -10.30
N GLY A 51 -6.96 3.15 -9.20
CA GLY A 51 -8.19 2.35 -9.18
C GLY A 51 -8.01 0.85 -9.51
N LYS A 52 -6.79 0.38 -9.76
CA LYS A 52 -6.49 -1.01 -10.11
C LYS A 52 -5.94 -1.76 -8.91
N LEU A 53 -6.48 -2.96 -8.67
CA LEU A 53 -6.00 -3.86 -7.63
C LEU A 53 -4.58 -4.36 -7.96
N LEU A 54 -3.67 -4.23 -7.00
CA LEU A 54 -2.31 -4.78 -7.07
C LEU A 54 -2.34 -6.28 -6.73
N THR A 55 -2.62 -7.12 -7.72
CA THR A 55 -2.88 -8.57 -7.53
C THR A 55 -1.64 -9.44 -7.40
N ASN A 56 -0.50 -9.01 -7.93
CA ASN A 56 0.74 -9.80 -7.90
C ASN A 56 1.59 -9.40 -6.69
N GLU A 57 1.47 -10.17 -5.61
CA GLU A 57 2.17 -9.89 -4.35
C GLU A 57 3.70 -9.97 -4.45
N ASN A 58 4.24 -10.71 -5.43
CA ASN A 58 5.69 -10.87 -5.62
C ASN A 58 6.29 -9.82 -6.58
N ARG A 59 5.45 -8.96 -7.18
CA ARG A 59 5.91 -7.89 -8.06
C ARG A 59 6.53 -6.78 -7.19
N THR A 60 7.67 -6.24 -7.61
CA THR A 60 8.28 -5.10 -6.91
C THR A 60 7.51 -3.81 -7.15
N LEU A 61 7.69 -2.80 -6.28
CA LEU A 61 7.06 -1.48 -6.46
C LEU A 61 7.45 -0.85 -7.80
N ASP A 62 8.72 -0.96 -8.19
CA ASP A 62 9.21 -0.46 -9.48
C ASP A 62 8.60 -1.22 -10.67
N GLN A 63 8.47 -2.56 -10.58
CA GLN A 63 7.79 -3.36 -11.60
C GLN A 63 6.27 -3.09 -11.67
N ALA A 64 5.68 -2.59 -10.58
CA ALA A 64 4.32 -2.08 -10.54
C ALA A 64 4.21 -0.64 -11.07
N ASN A 65 5.33 -0.04 -11.46
CA ASN A 65 5.47 1.34 -11.93
C ASN A 65 5.00 2.39 -10.91
N LEU A 66 5.11 2.07 -9.62
CA LEU A 66 4.89 3.03 -8.55
C LEU A 66 6.05 4.03 -8.48
N LYS A 67 5.74 5.29 -8.21
CA LYS A 67 6.67 6.42 -8.15
C LYS A 67 6.56 7.15 -6.80
N ASP A 68 7.52 8.03 -6.54
CA ASP A 68 7.53 8.84 -5.34
C ASP A 68 6.21 9.62 -5.19
N TYR A 69 5.64 9.55 -4.00
CA TYR A 69 4.38 10.16 -3.57
C TYR A 69 3.13 9.64 -4.28
N ASP A 70 3.19 8.50 -4.96
CA ASP A 70 1.99 7.85 -5.48
C ASP A 70 1.03 7.48 -4.35
N LEU A 71 -0.27 7.66 -4.62
CA LEU A 71 -1.34 7.33 -3.69
C LEU A 71 -1.74 5.85 -3.84
N ILE A 72 -1.69 5.13 -2.73
CA ILE A 72 -2.20 3.77 -2.61
C ILE A 72 -3.41 3.79 -1.68
N THR A 73 -4.53 3.28 -2.18
CA THR A 73 -5.71 3.07 -1.35
C THR A 73 -5.69 1.65 -0.79
N CYS A 74 -5.77 1.54 0.53
CA CYS A 74 -5.84 0.28 1.27
C CYS A 74 -7.29 -0.01 1.67
N GLN A 75 -7.83 -1.16 1.26
CA GLN A 75 -9.17 -1.62 1.61
C GLN A 75 -9.08 -2.89 2.46
N ARG A 76 -9.86 -2.96 3.54
CA ARG A 76 -10.03 -4.21 4.29
C ARG A 76 -10.92 -5.19 3.51
N ILE A 77 -10.49 -6.43 3.38
CA ILE A 77 -11.32 -7.55 2.94
C ILE A 77 -11.75 -8.40 4.14
N LEU A 78 -13.00 -8.89 4.10
CA LEU A 78 -13.64 -9.71 5.14
C LEU A 78 -13.67 -11.19 4.71
#